data_AF-A0A6P8ZC70-F1
#
_entry.id   AF-A0A6P8ZC70-F1
#
_cell.length_a   1.000
_cell.length_b   1.000
_cell.length_c   1.000
_cell.angle_alpha   90.00
_cell.angle_beta   90.00
_cell.angle_gamma   90.00
#
_symmetry.space_group_name_H-M   'P 1'
#
loop_
_entity.id
_entity.type
_entity.pdbx_description
1 polymer ?
#
loop_
_entity_poly.entity_id
_entity_poly.type
_entity_poly.pdbx_seq_one_letter_code
_entity_poly.pdbx_strand_id
1 'polypeptide(L)'
;MPPKKRAQTSPAGDASKRSKQGSSPSQRQEGSSLDSLTMESEVVTVKEELSGPETNNLSSSTSNPKFWCRDCSEDAGEDCVDSGHSVCSLRQLRLGQAAPKVQRLQKAAKSAREVVKALLDAKGVLEAQLEQWRGRLRLFEEAERELWAAADEGRDLEEPTLEEGLEQLLQDATTLLQAKCQLQVQVDSPCSTWKGQLQVAAPGSRGSLLCPLMLQMHHDWNLIKVFRAVECMHVGKLSKQKEHTQGLDEALQNPGLDKVRKLNGLDCEEQPNWSIVLLQRVAPHVEWLFLEHAVREHLDVIRDMPALRCLHVHLTKSVENAPELPLRLQELKVVNVSAEHLQSVQRMPRLRKLVLDWYTYGPLDVAFPPLPAGHCGLQWLQICLRPASTVLSLAKAHAATLQELWILCASEGKDLWHFKDLAEGLRQCGLVALRRVVLLRGPAPDYPAENLPHAAESCKLQKKSIWNKLLATKSEKPVRVMCEECDECPAFPPLGDFTWKDD
;
A
#
# COMPACT_ATOMS: atom_id res chain seq x y z
N MET A 1 59.34 31.47 17.05
CA MET A 1 59.09 31.99 18.40
C MET A 1 57.66 31.64 18.81
N PRO A 2 57.42 30.78 19.82
CA PRO A 2 56.07 30.48 20.29
C PRO A 2 55.78 31.15 21.63
N PRO A 3 54.50 31.38 21.92
CA PRO A 3 53.97 31.10 23.26
C PRO A 3 52.59 30.43 23.15
N LYS A 4 51.94 29.85 24.16
CA LYS A 4 52.27 29.32 25.49
C LYS A 4 50.99 28.53 25.84
N LYS A 5 51.15 27.30 26.35
CA LYS A 5 50.05 26.51 26.93
C LYS A 5 49.51 27.22 28.18
N ARG A 6 48.19 27.20 28.39
CA ARG A 6 47.57 27.42 29.70
C ARG A 6 46.47 26.37 29.91
N ALA A 7 46.60 25.64 31.01
CA ALA A 7 45.68 24.65 31.52
C ALA A 7 44.74 25.28 32.58
N GLN A 8 43.81 24.44 33.09
CA GLN A 8 42.93 24.63 34.27
C GLN A 8 41.59 25.33 33.94
N THR A 9 40.40 24.89 34.37
CA THR A 9 39.98 24.00 35.47
C THR A 9 38.50 23.65 35.30
N SER A 10 38.09 22.43 35.67
CA SER A 10 36.70 22.05 35.97
C SER A 10 36.22 22.68 37.28
N PRO A 11 34.89 22.69 37.53
CA PRO A 11 34.44 22.06 38.76
C PRO A 11 33.19 21.17 38.59
N ALA A 12 33.14 20.19 39.50
CA ALA A 12 32.04 19.28 39.77
C ALA A 12 30.82 20.01 40.36
N GLY A 13 29.64 19.40 40.18
CA GLY A 13 28.39 19.82 40.80
C GLY A 13 27.41 18.65 40.92
N ASP A 14 26.93 18.47 42.14
CA ASP A 14 26.29 17.30 42.75
C ASP A 14 24.92 16.84 42.23
N ALA A 15 24.74 15.53 42.45
CA ALA A 15 23.56 14.80 42.89
C ALA A 15 22.19 15.52 43.07
N SER A 16 21.16 14.94 42.46
CA SER A 16 19.85 14.82 43.11
C SER A 16 19.06 13.60 42.63
N LYS A 17 18.98 12.61 43.53
CA LYS A 17 18.01 11.51 43.50
C LYS A 17 16.61 12.09 43.73
N ARG A 18 15.64 11.73 42.90
CA ARG A 18 14.22 11.82 43.25
C ARG A 18 13.46 10.59 42.75
N SER A 19 13.07 9.76 43.71
CA SER A 19 12.04 8.74 43.58
C SER A 19 10.65 9.38 43.58
N LYS A 20 9.71 8.76 42.85
CA LYS A 20 8.24 8.75 43.05
C LYS A 20 7.68 7.82 41.96
N GLN A 21 7.36 6.56 42.27
CA GLN A 21 6.05 6.07 42.73
C GLN A 21 4.85 6.51 41.87
N GLY A 22 4.20 5.49 41.30
CA GLY A 22 2.74 5.39 41.22
C GLY A 22 2.09 5.80 39.90
N SER A 23 1.58 4.82 39.15
CA SER A 23 0.11 4.57 39.03
C SER A 23 -0.19 3.74 37.78
N SER A 24 -0.72 2.53 38.01
CA SER A 24 -1.35 1.68 37.00
C SER A 24 -2.72 2.24 36.58
N PRO A 25 -3.13 2.16 35.30
CA PRO A 25 -4.52 2.36 34.93
C PRO A 25 -5.27 1.01 34.83
N SER A 26 -6.46 1.01 35.45
CA SER A 26 -7.45 -0.06 35.45
C SER A 26 -7.90 -0.44 34.04
N GLN A 27 -7.96 -1.74 33.78
CA GLN A 27 -8.72 -2.32 32.66
C GLN A 27 -10.23 -2.22 32.96
N ARG A 28 -10.95 -1.47 32.12
CA ARG A 28 -12.42 -1.55 32.01
C ARG A 28 -12.76 -2.74 31.11
N GLN A 29 -13.44 -3.73 31.66
CA GLN A 29 -14.17 -4.73 30.89
C GLN A 29 -15.52 -4.15 30.49
N GLU A 30 -15.75 -3.97 29.19
CA GLU A 30 -17.08 -3.75 28.62
C GLU A 30 -17.68 -5.11 28.26
N GLY A 31 -18.71 -5.52 29.00
CA GLY A 31 -19.56 -6.65 28.64
C GLY A 31 -20.65 -6.19 27.68
N SER A 32 -20.73 -6.81 26.51
CA SER A 32 -21.87 -6.68 25.59
C SER A 32 -22.67 -7.98 25.57
N SER A 33 -23.80 -7.96 26.27
CA SER A 33 -24.88 -8.93 26.15
C SER A 33 -25.68 -8.61 24.89
N LEU A 34 -25.78 -9.55 23.96
CA LEU A 34 -26.69 -9.47 22.82
C LEU A 34 -27.77 -10.53 23.01
N ASP A 35 -28.93 -10.05 23.49
CA ASP A 35 -30.13 -10.84 23.67
C ASP A 35 -30.69 -11.33 22.34
N SER A 36 -31.18 -12.56 22.40
CA SER A 36 -31.72 -13.34 21.29
C SER A 36 -33.18 -12.99 21.05
N LEU A 37 -33.52 -12.49 19.87
CA LEU A 37 -34.91 -12.37 19.40
C LEU A 37 -35.34 -13.67 18.72
N THR A 38 -36.14 -14.47 19.43
CA THR A 38 -36.93 -15.57 18.88
C THR A 38 -38.23 -15.00 18.29
N MET A 39 -38.45 -15.18 16.99
CA MET A 39 -39.77 -14.98 16.38
C MET A 39 -40.56 -16.29 16.49
N GLU A 40 -41.57 -16.29 17.35
CA GLU A 40 -42.60 -17.33 17.40
C GLU A 40 -43.58 -17.11 16.25
N SER A 41 -43.88 -18.18 15.52
CA SER A 41 -44.86 -18.19 14.43
C SER A 41 -46.22 -18.57 14.99
N GLU A 42 -47.14 -17.61 15.09
CA GLU A 42 -48.54 -17.88 15.35
C GLU A 42 -49.24 -18.39 14.08
N VAL A 43 -49.84 -19.57 14.19
CA VAL A 43 -50.73 -20.17 13.19
C VAL A 43 -52.12 -19.60 13.42
N VAL A 44 -52.58 -18.72 12.52
CA VAL A 44 -53.96 -18.22 12.52
C VAL A 44 -54.83 -19.14 11.67
N THR A 45 -55.72 -19.88 12.34
CA THR A 45 -56.85 -20.59 11.74
C THR A 45 -57.95 -19.59 11.41
N VAL A 46 -58.27 -19.41 10.12
CA VAL A 46 -59.41 -18.60 9.68
C VAL A 46 -60.65 -19.50 9.71
N LYS A 47 -61.63 -19.12 10.54
CA LYS A 47 -62.98 -19.70 10.57
C LYS A 47 -63.95 -18.71 9.90
N GLU A 48 -64.90 -19.29 9.18
CA GLU A 48 -66.01 -18.67 8.45
C GLU A 48 -66.71 -17.53 9.20
N GLU A 49 -66.99 -16.42 8.51
CA GLU A 49 -68.24 -15.66 8.69
C GLU A 49 -68.67 -15.05 7.34
N LEU A 50 -69.76 -15.61 6.80
CA LEU A 50 -70.64 -14.99 5.81
C LEU A 50 -71.84 -14.43 6.59
N SER A 51 -72.17 -13.15 6.39
CA SER A 51 -73.52 -12.57 6.25
C SER A 51 -73.64 -11.15 6.82
N GLY A 52 -74.20 -10.23 6.01
CA GLY A 52 -74.56 -8.88 6.44
C GLY A 52 -74.53 -7.87 5.28
N PRO A 53 -75.69 -7.35 4.82
CA PRO A 53 -75.78 -6.48 3.64
C PRO A 53 -75.77 -4.98 4.00
N GLU A 54 -75.83 -4.16 2.94
CA GLU A 54 -76.09 -2.69 2.91
C GLU A 54 -74.86 -1.80 2.77
N THR A 55 -74.45 -1.55 1.52
CA THR A 55 -74.74 -0.34 0.74
C THR A 55 -74.11 0.94 1.28
N ASN A 56 -72.94 1.26 0.76
CA ASN A 56 -72.58 2.65 0.48
C ASN A 56 -71.66 2.75 -0.74
N ASN A 57 -72.12 3.57 -1.69
CA ASN A 57 -71.44 3.94 -2.93
C ASN A 57 -70.13 4.68 -2.63
N LEU A 58 -69.02 3.99 -2.83
CA LEU A 58 -67.74 4.57 -3.19
C LEU A 58 -67.25 3.79 -4.40
N SER A 59 -67.13 4.48 -5.54
CA SER A 59 -66.44 4.03 -6.74
C SER A 59 -64.94 3.91 -6.47
N SER A 60 -64.56 3.00 -5.57
CA SER A 60 -63.24 2.43 -5.46
C SER A 60 -63.22 1.24 -6.40
N SER A 61 -62.33 1.24 -7.39
CA SER A 61 -61.96 0.06 -8.16
C SER A 61 -61.41 -0.99 -7.19
N THR A 62 -62.28 -1.75 -6.54
CA THR A 62 -61.93 -2.90 -5.73
C THR A 62 -61.40 -3.92 -6.70
N SER A 63 -60.09 -3.90 -6.93
CA SER A 63 -59.39 -4.96 -7.62
C SER A 63 -59.73 -6.24 -6.87
N ASN A 64 -60.58 -7.08 -7.47
CA ASN A 64 -60.90 -8.38 -6.90
C ASN A 64 -59.59 -9.06 -6.49
N PRO A 65 -59.50 -9.62 -5.27
CA PRO A 65 -58.29 -10.28 -4.82
C PRO A 65 -57.93 -11.33 -5.86
N LYS A 66 -56.80 -11.14 -6.54
CA LYS A 66 -56.34 -12.07 -7.57
C LYS A 66 -55.97 -13.39 -6.92
N PHE A 67 -56.81 -14.39 -7.14
CA PHE A 67 -56.54 -15.77 -6.79
C PHE A 67 -55.77 -16.45 -7.92
N TRP A 68 -54.96 -17.45 -7.59
CA TRP A 68 -54.14 -18.22 -8.52
C TRP A 68 -54.52 -19.69 -8.45
N CYS A 69 -54.78 -20.29 -9.61
CA CYS A 69 -55.12 -21.70 -9.71
C CYS A 69 -53.82 -22.53 -9.86
N ARG A 70 -53.54 -23.43 -8.92
CA ARG A 70 -52.32 -24.26 -8.97
C ARG A 70 -52.34 -25.27 -10.10
N ASP A 71 -53.50 -25.84 -10.39
CA ASP A 71 -53.65 -26.88 -11.40
C ASP A 71 -53.51 -26.32 -12.82
N CYS A 72 -54.08 -25.15 -13.10
CA CYS A 72 -53.96 -24.46 -14.38
C CYS A 72 -52.66 -23.65 -14.54
N SER A 73 -51.97 -23.32 -13.44
CA SER A 73 -50.81 -22.42 -13.44
C SER A 73 -51.09 -21.03 -14.03
N GLU A 74 -52.29 -20.48 -13.80
CA GLU A 74 -52.72 -19.15 -14.24
C GLU A 74 -53.62 -18.46 -13.18
N ASP A 75 -54.00 -17.19 -13.43
CA ASP A 75 -54.97 -16.46 -12.59
C ASP A 75 -56.29 -17.26 -12.55
N ALA A 76 -56.83 -17.50 -11.34
CA ALA A 76 -57.99 -18.37 -11.17
C ALA A 76 -59.26 -17.70 -11.71
N GLY A 77 -59.88 -18.32 -12.71
CA GLY A 77 -61.25 -18.00 -13.17
C GLY A 77 -62.32 -18.72 -12.35
N GLU A 78 -63.59 -18.37 -12.56
CA GLU A 78 -64.75 -18.98 -11.88
C GLU A 78 -64.80 -20.50 -12.11
N ASP A 79 -64.52 -20.94 -13.35
CA ASP A 79 -64.48 -22.36 -13.74
C ASP A 79 -63.47 -23.20 -12.92
N CYS A 80 -62.42 -22.58 -12.36
CA CYS A 80 -61.44 -23.29 -11.55
C CYS A 80 -62.03 -23.71 -10.19
N VAL A 81 -62.91 -22.88 -9.61
CA VAL A 81 -63.55 -23.19 -8.33
C VAL A 81 -64.58 -24.30 -8.52
N ASP A 82 -65.39 -24.20 -9.57
CA ASP A 82 -66.44 -25.18 -9.88
C ASP A 82 -65.89 -26.55 -10.28
N SER A 83 -64.70 -26.57 -10.90
CA SER A 83 -63.97 -27.81 -11.23
C SER A 83 -63.22 -28.43 -10.05
N GLY A 84 -63.31 -27.82 -8.86
CA GLY A 84 -62.63 -28.31 -7.65
C GLY A 84 -61.10 -28.15 -7.69
N HIS A 85 -60.57 -27.20 -8.48
CA HIS A 85 -59.13 -26.94 -8.53
C HIS A 85 -58.62 -26.33 -7.21
N SER A 86 -57.34 -26.55 -6.93
CA SER A 86 -56.62 -25.96 -5.81
C SER A 86 -56.29 -24.50 -6.10
N VAL A 87 -57.14 -23.60 -5.60
CA VAL A 87 -56.96 -22.16 -5.72
C VAL A 87 -56.31 -21.60 -4.44
N CYS A 88 -55.34 -20.69 -4.58
CA CYS A 88 -54.71 -20.01 -3.45
C CYS A 88 -54.48 -18.52 -3.75
N SER A 89 -54.27 -17.70 -2.72
CA SER A 89 -53.92 -16.29 -2.95
C SER A 89 -52.56 -16.16 -3.64
N LEU A 90 -52.39 -15.18 -4.53
CA LEU A 90 -51.09 -14.90 -5.18
C LEU A 90 -49.97 -14.68 -4.15
N ARG A 91 -50.31 -14.13 -2.98
CA ARG A 91 -49.39 -13.98 -1.84
C ARG A 91 -48.92 -15.32 -1.30
N GLN A 92 -49.82 -16.28 -1.08
CA GLN A 92 -49.46 -17.63 -0.62
C GLN A 92 -48.64 -18.40 -1.65
N LEU A 93 -48.93 -18.25 -2.95
CA LEU A 93 -48.10 -18.83 -4.02
C LEU A 93 -46.68 -18.27 -3.97
N ARG A 94 -46.53 -16.94 -3.94
CA ARG A 94 -45.22 -16.28 -3.87
C ARG A 94 -44.45 -16.67 -2.61
N LEU A 95 -45.13 -16.78 -1.47
CA LEU A 95 -44.53 -17.28 -0.23
C LEU A 95 -44.09 -18.74 -0.36
N GLY A 96 -44.90 -19.61 -0.96
CA GLY A 96 -44.55 -21.01 -1.22
C GLY A 96 -43.35 -21.16 -2.18
N GLN A 97 -43.26 -20.31 -3.21
CA GLN A 97 -42.13 -20.29 -4.15
C GLN A 97 -40.86 -19.68 -3.54
N ALA A 98 -40.99 -18.69 -2.65
CA ALA A 98 -39.88 -18.04 -1.97
C ALA A 98 -39.33 -18.87 -0.80
N ALA A 99 -40.18 -19.61 -0.08
CA ALA A 99 -39.80 -20.41 1.09
C ALA A 99 -38.57 -21.33 0.86
N PRO A 100 -38.50 -22.16 -0.20
CA PRO A 100 -37.33 -23.00 -0.43
C PRO A 100 -36.07 -22.18 -0.76
N LYS A 101 -36.22 -21.02 -1.42
CA LYS A 101 -35.09 -20.13 -1.72
C LYS A 101 -34.56 -19.47 -0.44
N VAL A 102 -35.46 -18.99 0.42
CA VAL A 102 -35.12 -18.41 1.72
C VAL A 102 -34.45 -19.45 2.61
N GLN A 103 -34.96 -20.68 2.66
CA GLN A 103 -34.37 -21.77 3.43
C GLN A 103 -32.95 -22.13 2.94
N ARG A 104 -32.72 -22.16 1.62
CA ARG A 104 -31.37 -22.35 1.04
C ARG A 104 -30.43 -21.22 1.43
N LEU A 105 -30.88 -19.96 1.32
CA LEU A 105 -30.07 -18.79 1.70
C LEU A 105 -29.74 -18.80 3.20
N GLN A 106 -30.70 -19.16 4.05
CA GLN A 106 -30.47 -19.29 5.49
C GLN A 106 -29.45 -20.39 5.81
N LYS A 107 -29.54 -21.54 5.14
CA LYS A 107 -28.55 -22.63 5.29
C LYS A 107 -27.15 -22.18 4.84
N ALA A 108 -27.05 -21.53 3.69
CA ALA A 108 -25.78 -21.00 3.18
C ALA A 108 -25.19 -19.93 4.12
N ALA A 109 -26.02 -19.00 4.62
CA ALA A 109 -25.60 -17.98 5.57
C ALA A 109 -25.15 -18.57 6.91
N LYS A 110 -25.74 -19.69 7.36
CA LYS A 110 -25.28 -20.42 8.55
C LYS A 110 -23.90 -21.05 8.30
N SER A 111 -23.71 -21.77 7.20
CA SER A 111 -22.41 -22.35 6.85
C SER A 111 -21.31 -21.30 6.66
N ALA A 112 -21.62 -20.15 6.06
CA ALA A 112 -20.67 -19.04 5.95
C ALA A 112 -20.25 -18.48 7.32
N ARG A 113 -21.19 -18.33 8.26
CA ARG A 113 -20.88 -17.90 9.64
C ARG A 113 -19.99 -18.90 10.37
N GLU A 114 -20.20 -20.19 10.18
CA GLU A 114 -19.35 -21.25 10.75
C GLU A 114 -17.92 -21.19 10.20
N VAL A 115 -17.75 -20.97 8.89
CA VAL A 115 -16.43 -20.77 8.27
C VAL A 115 -15.73 -19.52 8.79
N VAL A 116 -16.44 -18.38 8.87
CA VAL A 116 -15.87 -17.14 9.42
C VAL A 116 -15.42 -17.34 10.86
N LYS A 117 -16.22 -18.03 11.69
CA LYS A 117 -15.84 -18.34 13.06
C LYS A 117 -14.57 -19.20 13.12
N ALA A 118 -14.48 -20.26 12.33
CA ALA A 118 -13.28 -21.11 12.27
C ALA A 118 -12.03 -20.34 11.82
N LEU A 119 -12.16 -19.39 10.89
CA LEU A 119 -11.06 -18.52 10.47
C LEU A 119 -10.62 -17.55 11.59
N LEU A 120 -11.56 -17.01 12.37
CA LEU A 120 -11.25 -16.16 13.52
C LEU A 120 -10.54 -16.95 14.63
N ASP A 121 -10.98 -18.17 14.90
CA ASP A 121 -10.32 -19.06 15.89
C ASP A 121 -8.90 -19.42 15.43
N ALA A 122 -8.71 -19.75 14.14
CA ALA A 122 -7.40 -20.02 13.56
C ALA A 122 -6.46 -18.80 13.63
N LYS A 123 -6.99 -17.60 13.38
CA LYS A 123 -6.24 -16.35 13.54
C LYS A 123 -5.72 -16.20 14.98
N GLY A 124 -6.56 -16.45 15.98
CA GLY A 124 -6.16 -16.37 17.39
C GLY A 124 -5.02 -17.32 17.75
N VAL A 125 -5.06 -18.56 17.24
CA VAL A 125 -3.97 -19.54 17.42
C VAL A 125 -2.67 -19.04 16.77
N LEU A 126 -2.74 -18.51 15.55
CA LEU A 126 -1.57 -17.98 14.84
C LEU A 126 -0.98 -16.75 15.53
N GLU A 127 -1.81 -15.84 16.05
CA GLU A 127 -1.35 -14.67 16.81
C GLU A 127 -0.67 -15.09 18.12
N ALA A 128 -1.22 -16.08 18.84
CA ALA A 128 -0.61 -16.62 20.06
C ALA A 128 0.74 -17.29 19.77
N GLN A 129 0.83 -18.07 18.69
CA GLN A 129 2.09 -18.65 18.25
C GLN A 129 3.09 -17.55 17.92
N LEU A 130 2.72 -16.56 17.10
CA LEU A 130 3.59 -15.45 16.73
C LEU A 130 4.16 -14.71 17.95
N GLU A 131 3.37 -14.52 19.00
CA GLU A 131 3.89 -13.94 20.25
C GLU A 131 4.85 -14.85 21.00
N GLN A 132 4.64 -16.16 20.98
CA GLN A 132 5.61 -17.12 21.50
C GLN A 132 6.95 -17.03 20.76
N TRP A 133 6.92 -16.88 19.42
CA TRP A 133 8.10 -16.66 18.58
C TRP A 133 8.84 -15.37 18.92
N ARG A 134 8.10 -14.26 19.05
CA ARG A 134 8.66 -12.97 19.50
C ARG A 134 9.27 -13.05 20.89
N GLY A 135 8.69 -13.85 21.79
CA GLY A 135 9.25 -14.14 23.11
C GLY A 135 10.61 -14.83 23.01
N ARG A 136 10.71 -15.90 22.21
CA ARG A 136 11.97 -16.64 22.02
C ARG A 136 13.05 -15.80 21.34
N LEU A 137 12.69 -15.02 20.31
CA LEU A 137 13.65 -14.14 19.63
C LEU A 137 14.28 -13.12 20.61
N ARG A 138 13.49 -12.52 21.50
CA ARG A 138 14.01 -11.60 22.53
C ARG A 138 15.02 -12.26 23.47
N LEU A 139 14.81 -13.54 23.83
CA LEU A 139 15.77 -14.28 24.65
C LEU A 139 17.10 -14.49 23.92
N PHE A 140 17.07 -14.74 22.60
CA PHE A 140 18.28 -14.82 21.79
C PHE A 140 19.01 -13.48 21.69
N GLU A 141 18.29 -12.38 21.44
CA GLU A 141 18.86 -11.03 21.40
C GLU A 141 19.44 -10.59 22.75
N GLU A 142 18.91 -11.08 23.87
CA GLU A 142 19.45 -10.84 25.21
C GLU A 142 20.71 -11.68 25.47
N ALA A 143 20.68 -12.98 25.14
CA ALA A 143 21.85 -13.85 25.24
C ALA A 143 23.02 -13.36 24.37
N GLU A 144 22.74 -12.89 23.15
CA GLU A 144 23.75 -12.29 22.27
C GLU A 144 24.37 -11.04 22.92
N ARG A 145 23.56 -10.16 23.51
CA ARG A 145 24.07 -8.97 24.23
C ARG A 145 24.94 -9.34 25.43
N GLU A 146 24.58 -10.39 26.18
CA GLU A 146 25.39 -10.87 27.30
C GLU A 146 26.73 -11.45 26.83
N LEU A 147 26.75 -12.19 25.72
CA LEU A 147 27.97 -12.69 25.09
C LEU A 147 28.91 -11.55 24.69
N TRP A 148 28.39 -10.52 24.01
CA TRP A 148 29.18 -9.34 23.64
C TRP A 148 29.73 -8.60 24.86
N ALA A 149 28.92 -8.43 25.92
CA ALA A 149 29.37 -7.78 27.16
C ALA A 149 30.48 -8.58 27.87
N ALA A 150 30.40 -9.92 27.89
CA ALA A 150 31.43 -10.74 28.49
C ALA A 150 32.72 -10.80 27.67
N ALA A 151 32.62 -10.76 26.34
CA ALA A 151 33.77 -10.67 25.44
C ALA A 151 34.55 -9.37 25.69
N ASP A 152 33.85 -8.23 25.88
CA ASP A 152 34.46 -6.95 26.24
C ASP A 152 35.17 -6.99 27.60
N GLU A 153 34.68 -7.81 28.54
CA GLU A 153 35.27 -8.00 29.86
C GLU A 153 36.37 -9.07 29.90
N GLY A 154 36.69 -9.72 28.78
CA GLY A 154 37.71 -10.78 28.69
C GLY A 154 37.39 -12.01 29.52
N ARG A 155 36.09 -12.29 29.76
CA ARG A 155 35.64 -13.52 30.41
C ARG A 155 35.51 -14.62 29.36
N ASP A 156 36.12 -15.76 29.61
CA ASP A 156 35.79 -16.99 28.90
C ASP A 156 34.37 -17.40 29.29
N LEU A 157 33.43 -17.31 28.35
CA LEU A 157 32.10 -17.89 28.50
C LEU A 157 32.10 -19.27 27.84
N GLU A 158 31.57 -20.27 28.55
CA GLU A 158 31.10 -21.48 27.89
C GLU A 158 30.01 -21.08 26.91
N GLU A 159 30.24 -21.35 25.63
CA GLU A 159 29.32 -21.08 24.53
C GLU A 159 27.95 -21.67 24.90
N PRO A 160 26.94 -20.85 25.21
CA PRO A 160 25.63 -21.38 25.55
C PRO A 160 25.12 -22.17 24.35
N THR A 161 24.21 -23.12 24.60
CA THR A 161 23.47 -23.91 23.59
C THR A 161 22.52 -23.08 22.72
N LEU A 162 22.98 -21.91 22.26
CA LEU A 162 22.34 -20.98 21.35
C LEU A 162 22.07 -21.64 19.99
N GLU A 163 23.00 -22.48 19.51
CA GLU A 163 22.82 -23.23 18.27
C GLU A 163 21.63 -24.19 18.35
N GLU A 164 21.52 -24.99 19.44
CA GLU A 164 20.39 -25.90 19.64
C GLU A 164 19.04 -25.15 19.73
N GLY A 165 19.05 -23.98 20.37
CA GLY A 165 17.87 -23.12 20.47
C GLY A 165 17.42 -22.55 19.13
N LEU A 166 18.38 -22.13 18.29
CA LEU A 166 18.12 -21.56 16.96
C LEU A 166 17.66 -22.63 15.98
N GLU A 167 18.26 -23.82 16.01
CA GLU A 167 17.82 -24.98 15.22
C GLU A 167 16.40 -25.40 15.58
N GLN A 168 16.07 -25.46 16.88
CA GLN A 168 14.69 -25.75 17.31
C GLN A 168 13.71 -24.67 16.82
N LEU A 169 14.12 -23.40 16.83
CA LEU A 169 13.30 -22.29 16.33
C LEU A 169 13.10 -22.41 14.81
N LEU A 170 14.14 -22.70 14.02
CA LEU A 170 13.98 -22.92 12.57
C LEU A 170 13.11 -24.17 12.27
N GLN A 171 13.26 -25.23 13.06
CA GLN A 171 12.50 -26.46 12.92
C GLN A 171 11.02 -26.26 13.26
N ASP A 172 10.70 -25.52 14.32
CA ASP A 172 9.32 -25.20 14.72
C ASP A 172 8.63 -24.32 13.63
N ALA A 173 9.37 -23.42 12.97
CA ALA A 173 8.85 -22.48 11.98
C ALA A 173 8.56 -23.22 10.69
N THR A 174 9.49 -24.09 10.32
CA THR A 174 9.35 -25.03 9.21
C THR A 174 8.17 -25.96 9.46
N THR A 175 7.98 -26.47 10.68
CA THR A 175 6.86 -27.35 11.03
C THR A 175 5.52 -26.62 10.95
N LEU A 176 5.47 -25.36 11.35
CA LEU A 176 4.27 -24.51 11.26
C LEU A 176 3.90 -24.17 9.81
N LEU A 177 4.91 -23.87 8.98
CA LEU A 177 4.73 -23.67 7.53
C LEU A 177 4.33 -24.97 6.81
N GLN A 178 4.76 -26.13 7.33
CA GLN A 178 4.43 -27.45 6.79
C GLN A 178 3.13 -28.04 7.36
N ALA A 179 2.63 -27.52 8.49
CA ALA A 179 1.35 -27.89 9.07
C ALA A 179 0.23 -27.41 8.13
N LYS A 180 -0.11 -28.32 7.22
CA LYS A 180 -1.08 -28.20 6.14
C LYS A 180 -2.38 -27.52 6.60
N CYS A 181 -2.59 -26.26 6.22
CA CYS A 181 -3.94 -25.73 6.05
C CYS A 181 -4.44 -26.13 4.65
N GLN A 182 -4.85 -27.38 4.47
CA GLN A 182 -5.61 -27.74 3.26
C GLN A 182 -7.08 -27.42 3.49
N LEU A 183 -7.53 -26.28 2.97
CA LEU A 183 -8.94 -25.95 2.87
C LEU A 183 -9.51 -26.71 1.66
N GLN A 184 -10.07 -27.90 1.86
CA GLN A 184 -10.83 -28.57 0.80
C GLN A 184 -12.22 -27.95 0.72
N VAL A 185 -12.46 -27.23 -0.38
CA VAL A 185 -13.77 -26.68 -0.73
C VAL A 185 -14.43 -27.66 -1.69
N GLN A 186 -15.38 -28.45 -1.20
CA GLN A 186 -16.14 -29.35 -2.04
C GLN A 186 -17.39 -28.63 -2.55
N VAL A 187 -17.50 -28.51 -3.88
CA VAL A 187 -18.62 -27.86 -4.58
C VAL A 187 -19.54 -28.94 -5.12
N ASP A 188 -20.61 -29.25 -4.40
CA ASP A 188 -21.66 -30.13 -4.90
C ASP A 188 -22.65 -29.31 -5.76
N SER A 189 -22.65 -29.56 -7.06
CA SER A 189 -23.59 -29.01 -8.04
C SER A 189 -24.81 -29.94 -8.16
N PRO A 190 -26.06 -29.43 -8.36
CA PRO A 190 -26.39 -28.20 -9.09
C PRO A 190 -27.20 -27.14 -8.33
N CYS A 191 -26.98 -26.94 -7.03
CA CYS A 191 -27.54 -25.79 -6.28
C CYS A 191 -26.63 -25.41 -5.08
N SER A 192 -25.47 -24.81 -5.39
CA SER A 192 -24.59 -23.98 -4.55
C SER A 192 -24.81 -24.00 -3.01
N THR A 193 -24.47 -25.12 -2.37
CA THR A 193 -24.11 -25.13 -0.94
C THR A 193 -22.63 -25.48 -0.80
N TRP A 194 -21.88 -24.60 -0.15
CA TRP A 194 -20.46 -24.77 0.12
C TRP A 194 -20.30 -25.56 1.42
N LYS A 195 -19.63 -26.70 1.39
CA LYS A 195 -19.13 -27.38 2.60
C LYS A 195 -17.61 -27.26 2.60
N GLY A 196 -17.08 -26.48 3.54
CA GLY A 196 -15.66 -26.50 3.86
C GLY A 196 -15.43 -27.52 4.97
N GLN A 197 -14.55 -28.49 4.75
CA GLN A 197 -14.10 -29.40 5.80
C GLN A 197 -12.61 -29.17 6.03
N LEU A 198 -12.26 -28.75 7.24
CA LEU A 198 -10.87 -28.57 7.66
C LEU A 198 -10.36 -29.91 8.21
N GLN A 199 -9.49 -30.59 7.47
CA GLN A 199 -8.76 -31.75 7.99
C GLN A 199 -7.33 -31.35 8.33
N VAL A 200 -7.00 -31.43 9.62
CA VAL A 200 -5.63 -31.33 10.11
C VAL A 200 -5.01 -32.73 9.97
N ALA A 201 -4.14 -32.92 8.98
CA ALA A 201 -3.49 -34.21 8.75
C ALA A 201 -2.28 -34.40 9.68
N ALA A 202 -2.13 -35.62 10.21
CA ALA A 202 -1.00 -36.06 11.02
C ALA A 202 0.35 -36.01 10.23
N PRO A 203 1.50 -35.86 10.91
CA PRO A 203 2.78 -35.57 10.27
C PRO A 203 3.34 -36.82 9.57
N GLY A 204 3.54 -36.73 8.25
CA GLY A 204 4.15 -37.83 7.49
C GLY A 204 3.96 -37.76 5.98
N SER A 205 4.41 -36.70 5.31
CA SER A 205 4.75 -36.76 3.87
C SER A 205 5.63 -35.57 3.50
N ARG A 206 6.93 -35.81 3.25
CA ARG A 206 7.85 -34.79 2.73
C ARG A 206 7.61 -34.62 1.22
N GLY A 207 7.13 -33.45 0.81
CA GLY A 207 6.95 -33.07 -0.58
C GLY A 207 6.62 -31.58 -0.69
N SER A 208 7.45 -30.85 -1.44
CA SER A 208 7.39 -29.40 -1.65
C SER A 208 6.03 -28.94 -2.18
N LEU A 209 5.28 -28.17 -1.37
CA LEU A 209 4.01 -27.54 -1.74
C LEU A 209 3.93 -26.06 -1.26
N LEU A 210 5.06 -25.40 -1.08
CA LEU A 210 5.10 -23.98 -0.67
C LEU A 210 4.67 -23.02 -1.79
N CYS A 211 4.83 -23.37 -3.08
CA CYS A 211 4.41 -22.51 -4.19
C CYS A 211 2.88 -22.45 -4.42
N PRO A 212 2.12 -23.56 -4.39
CA PRO A 212 0.67 -23.50 -4.67
C PRO A 212 -0.13 -22.80 -3.56
N LEU A 213 0.25 -22.96 -2.28
CA LEU A 213 -0.45 -22.35 -1.14
C LEU A 213 -0.25 -20.83 -1.07
N MET A 214 0.94 -20.33 -1.39
CA MET A 214 1.15 -18.88 -1.52
C MET A 214 0.44 -18.29 -2.73
N LEU A 215 0.38 -19.01 -3.86
CA LEU A 215 -0.40 -18.59 -5.03
C LEU A 215 -1.90 -18.56 -4.74
N GLN A 216 -2.40 -19.50 -3.94
CA GLN A 216 -3.82 -19.59 -3.58
C GLN A 216 -4.22 -18.56 -2.51
N MET A 217 -3.39 -18.32 -1.49
CA MET A 217 -3.60 -17.22 -0.53
C MET A 217 -3.45 -15.83 -1.17
N HIS A 218 -2.61 -15.69 -2.21
CA HIS A 218 -2.56 -14.48 -3.03
C HIS A 218 -3.83 -14.34 -3.89
N HIS A 219 -4.45 -15.45 -4.32
CA HIS A 219 -5.71 -15.44 -5.07
C HIS A 219 -6.90 -15.00 -4.21
N ASP A 220 -6.94 -15.41 -2.94
CA ASP A 220 -8.05 -15.16 -2.01
C ASP A 220 -8.05 -13.73 -1.38
N TRP A 221 -6.94 -12.99 -1.46
CA TRP A 221 -6.89 -11.57 -1.09
C TRP A 221 -7.68 -10.63 -2.04
N ASN A 222 -8.36 -11.18 -3.05
CA ASN A 222 -9.23 -10.43 -3.97
C ASN A 222 -10.59 -10.06 -3.37
N LEU A 223 -11.05 -10.66 -2.27
CA LEU A 223 -12.39 -10.41 -1.74
C LEU A 223 -12.56 -9.08 -1.01
N ILE A 224 -11.47 -8.44 -0.55
CA ILE A 224 -11.52 -7.09 0.08
C ILE A 224 -11.49 -5.96 -0.98
N LYS A 225 -11.21 -6.26 -2.26
CA LYS A 225 -11.05 -5.25 -3.32
C LYS A 225 -12.31 -4.87 -4.09
N VAL A 226 -13.46 -5.50 -3.83
CA VAL A 226 -14.65 -5.36 -4.69
C VAL A 226 -15.28 -3.95 -4.67
N PHE A 227 -15.01 -3.12 -3.65
CA PHE A 227 -15.55 -1.76 -3.60
C PHE A 227 -14.61 -0.63 -4.07
N ARG A 228 -13.31 -0.89 -4.29
CA ARG A 228 -12.33 0.11 -4.81
C ARG A 228 -11.77 -0.20 -6.21
N ALA A 229 -12.15 -1.32 -6.82
CA ALA A 229 -11.57 -1.81 -8.07
C ALA A 229 -11.93 -0.99 -9.33
N VAL A 230 -12.96 -0.14 -9.28
CA VAL A 230 -13.41 0.60 -10.48
C VAL A 230 -12.52 1.83 -10.78
N GLU A 231 -11.83 2.37 -9.77
CA GLU A 231 -11.03 3.61 -9.93
C GLU A 231 -9.53 3.34 -10.16
N CYS A 232 -9.06 2.11 -9.90
CA CYS A 232 -7.64 1.77 -9.95
C CYS A 232 -7.41 0.49 -10.77
N MET A 233 -6.78 0.65 -11.93
CA MET A 233 -6.45 -0.44 -12.84
C MET A 233 -4.96 -0.79 -12.72
N HIS A 234 -4.68 -2.06 -12.42
CA HIS A 234 -3.31 -2.61 -12.37
C HIS A 234 -3.07 -3.46 -13.61
N VAL A 235 -2.24 -2.97 -14.53
CA VAL A 235 -2.07 -3.56 -15.87
C VAL A 235 -0.86 -4.50 -15.97
N GLY A 236 0.08 -4.44 -15.01
CA GLY A 236 1.30 -5.27 -15.04
C GLY A 236 1.07 -6.78 -15.13
N LYS A 237 -0.13 -7.29 -14.78
CA LYS A 237 -0.49 -8.71 -14.98
C LYS A 237 -1.01 -9.01 -16.38
N LEU A 238 -1.67 -8.05 -17.05
CA LEU A 238 -2.16 -8.21 -18.42
C LEU A 238 -1.01 -8.16 -19.42
N SER A 239 -0.04 -7.27 -19.20
CA SER A 239 1.11 -7.10 -20.11
C SER A 239 2.03 -8.33 -20.19
N LYS A 240 2.11 -9.14 -19.11
CA LYS A 240 3.03 -10.29 -19.04
C LYS A 240 2.47 -11.57 -19.66
N GLN A 241 1.20 -11.59 -20.06
CA GLN A 241 0.60 -12.74 -20.74
C GLN A 241 0.93 -12.67 -22.24
N LYS A 242 2.12 -13.18 -22.61
CA LYS A 242 2.66 -13.13 -24.00
C LYS A 242 1.83 -13.86 -25.06
N GLU A 243 0.86 -14.69 -24.67
CA GLU A 243 0.19 -15.62 -25.60
C GLU A 243 -1.25 -15.23 -25.98
N HIS A 244 -1.81 -14.13 -25.46
CA HIS A 244 -3.20 -13.74 -25.75
C HIS A 244 -3.35 -12.27 -26.15
N THR A 245 -3.03 -11.94 -27.40
CA THR A 245 -3.38 -10.64 -28.01
C THR A 245 -4.88 -10.38 -28.01
N GLN A 246 -5.70 -11.42 -28.11
CA GLN A 246 -7.17 -11.30 -28.12
C GLN A 246 -7.75 -10.68 -26.84
N GLY A 247 -7.15 -10.95 -25.67
CA GLY A 247 -7.63 -10.39 -24.40
C GLY A 247 -7.39 -8.88 -24.26
N LEU A 248 -6.47 -8.32 -25.06
CA LEU A 248 -6.07 -6.92 -24.97
C LEU A 248 -7.01 -6.00 -25.74
N ASP A 249 -7.52 -6.45 -26.88
CA ASP A 249 -8.57 -5.75 -27.61
C ASP A 249 -9.88 -5.74 -26.81
N GLU A 250 -10.23 -6.85 -26.17
CA GLU A 250 -11.38 -6.93 -25.26
C GLU A 250 -11.22 -5.98 -24.05
N ALA A 251 -10.01 -5.88 -23.48
CA ALA A 251 -9.72 -4.94 -22.41
C ALA A 251 -9.89 -3.48 -22.84
N LEU A 252 -9.49 -3.12 -24.07
CA LEU A 252 -9.68 -1.78 -24.65
C LEU A 252 -11.15 -1.44 -24.90
N GLN A 253 -11.97 -2.45 -25.18
CA GLN A 253 -13.41 -2.30 -25.36
C GLN A 253 -14.18 -2.20 -24.03
N ASN A 254 -13.51 -2.37 -22.88
CA ASN A 254 -14.17 -2.31 -21.59
C ASN A 254 -14.78 -0.90 -21.37
N PRO A 255 -16.11 -0.78 -21.22
CA PRO A 255 -16.76 0.50 -21.05
C PRO A 255 -16.37 1.21 -19.75
N GLY A 256 -15.83 0.49 -18.76
CA GLY A 256 -15.38 1.05 -17.48
C GLY A 256 -14.04 1.77 -17.51
N LEU A 257 -13.34 1.82 -18.65
CA LEU A 257 -12.07 2.55 -18.78
C LEU A 257 -12.22 4.07 -18.54
N ASP A 258 -13.42 4.61 -18.73
CA ASP A 258 -13.77 6.01 -18.43
C ASP A 258 -13.75 6.35 -16.93
N LYS A 259 -13.88 5.34 -16.08
CA LYS A 259 -13.87 5.47 -14.61
C LYS A 259 -12.49 5.28 -14.01
N VAL A 260 -11.51 4.84 -14.80
CA VAL A 260 -10.14 4.65 -14.32
C VAL A 260 -9.51 6.01 -13.99
N ARG A 261 -9.18 6.20 -12.72
CA ARG A 261 -8.47 7.41 -12.22
C ARG A 261 -7.01 7.12 -11.95
N LYS A 262 -6.65 5.87 -11.66
CA LYS A 262 -5.30 5.42 -11.37
C LYS A 262 -4.91 4.27 -12.28
N LEU A 263 -3.79 4.41 -12.99
CA LEU A 263 -3.23 3.39 -13.86
C LEU A 263 -1.84 3.04 -13.36
N ASN A 264 -1.65 1.81 -12.90
CA ASN A 264 -0.44 1.39 -12.19
C ASN A 264 0.28 0.23 -12.90
N GLY A 265 1.60 0.39 -13.07
CA GLY A 265 2.52 -0.65 -13.54
C GLY A 265 2.26 -1.07 -14.98
N LEU A 266 2.02 -0.10 -15.88
CA LEU A 266 1.95 -0.38 -17.32
C LEU A 266 3.37 -0.49 -17.85
N ASP A 267 3.76 -1.69 -18.29
CA ASP A 267 5.03 -1.95 -18.93
C ASP A 267 4.93 -1.67 -20.44
N CYS A 268 5.59 -0.60 -20.87
CA CYS A 268 5.51 -0.10 -22.24
C CYS A 268 6.44 -0.81 -23.23
N GLU A 269 7.40 -1.61 -22.75
CA GLU A 269 8.36 -2.33 -23.63
C GLU A 269 7.74 -3.59 -24.23
N GLU A 270 6.91 -4.30 -23.45
CA GLU A 270 6.30 -5.56 -23.89
C GLU A 270 5.32 -5.33 -25.06
N GLN A 271 4.52 -4.25 -25.02
CA GLN A 271 3.49 -3.95 -26.04
C GLN A 271 3.31 -2.45 -26.31
N PRO A 272 4.27 -1.78 -26.97
CA PRO A 272 4.31 -0.33 -27.08
C PRO A 272 3.09 0.28 -27.80
N ASN A 273 2.60 -0.38 -28.85
CA ASN A 273 1.44 0.13 -29.59
C ASN A 273 0.15 0.02 -28.76
N TRP A 274 -0.01 -1.10 -28.04
CA TRP A 274 -1.19 -1.32 -27.22
C TRP A 274 -1.22 -0.37 -26.02
N SER A 275 -0.10 -0.18 -25.33
CA SER A 275 0.01 0.77 -24.23
C SER A 275 -0.31 2.20 -24.67
N ILE A 276 0.13 2.62 -25.87
CA ILE A 276 -0.25 3.93 -26.44
C ILE A 276 -1.77 4.04 -26.62
N VAL A 277 -2.42 3.06 -27.24
CA VAL A 277 -3.88 3.07 -27.46
C VAL A 277 -4.64 3.08 -26.14
N LEU A 278 -4.19 2.29 -25.16
CA LEU A 278 -4.75 2.28 -23.82
C LEU A 278 -4.63 3.67 -23.18
N LEU A 279 -3.44 4.28 -23.20
CA LEU A 279 -3.19 5.60 -22.63
C LEU A 279 -4.07 6.66 -23.29
N GLN A 280 -4.21 6.66 -24.61
CA GLN A 280 -5.09 7.58 -25.33
C GLN A 280 -6.56 7.41 -24.89
N ARG A 281 -7.00 6.16 -24.66
CA ARG A 281 -8.37 5.86 -24.24
C ARG A 281 -8.68 6.37 -22.83
N VAL A 282 -7.72 6.26 -21.90
CA VAL A 282 -7.90 6.65 -20.49
C VAL A 282 -7.43 8.08 -20.19
N ALA A 283 -6.73 8.73 -21.12
CA ALA A 283 -6.11 10.05 -20.97
C ALA A 283 -7.01 11.14 -20.34
N PRO A 284 -8.31 11.26 -20.68
CA PRO A 284 -9.16 12.32 -20.12
C PRO A 284 -9.42 12.19 -18.62
N HIS A 285 -9.17 11.02 -18.05
CA HIS A 285 -9.69 10.60 -16.75
C HIS A 285 -8.61 10.23 -15.75
N VAL A 286 -7.43 9.82 -16.21
CA VAL A 286 -6.35 9.38 -15.32
C VAL A 286 -5.72 10.58 -14.60
N GLU A 287 -5.78 10.53 -13.28
CA GLU A 287 -5.15 11.49 -12.38
C GLU A 287 -3.78 11.00 -11.92
N TRP A 288 -3.56 9.69 -11.94
CA TRP A 288 -2.36 9.07 -11.40
C TRP A 288 -1.85 7.94 -12.31
N LEU A 289 -0.62 8.09 -12.79
CA LEU A 289 -0.04 7.20 -13.79
C LEU A 289 1.32 6.67 -13.34
N PHE A 290 1.52 5.35 -13.43
CA PHE A 290 2.83 4.70 -13.33
C PHE A 290 3.14 3.89 -14.59
N LEU A 291 4.19 4.29 -15.29
CA LEU A 291 4.72 3.62 -16.48
C LEU A 291 6.11 3.05 -16.24
N GLU A 292 6.32 1.84 -16.72
CA GLU A 292 7.64 1.19 -16.82
C GLU A 292 8.08 1.17 -18.29
N HIS A 293 9.39 1.37 -18.53
CA HIS A 293 10.01 1.35 -19.86
C HIS A 293 9.31 2.24 -20.91
N ALA A 294 8.86 3.43 -20.51
CA ALA A 294 8.21 4.38 -21.41
C ALA A 294 9.20 4.92 -22.46
N VAL A 295 8.73 4.97 -23.70
CA VAL A 295 9.41 5.63 -24.84
C VAL A 295 8.75 6.98 -25.17
N ARG A 296 9.33 7.73 -26.10
CA ARG A 296 8.89 9.07 -26.51
C ARG A 296 7.40 9.17 -26.82
N GLU A 297 6.87 8.23 -27.58
CA GLU A 297 5.49 8.22 -28.05
C GLU A 297 4.49 8.13 -26.88
N HIS A 298 4.87 7.45 -25.79
CA HIS A 298 4.06 7.41 -24.57
C HIS A 298 4.03 8.78 -23.89
N LEU A 299 5.17 9.48 -23.85
CA LEU A 299 5.27 10.81 -23.26
C LEU A 299 4.49 11.85 -24.05
N ASP A 300 4.41 11.71 -25.38
CA ASP A 300 3.56 12.58 -26.22
C ASP A 300 2.08 12.46 -25.84
N VAL A 301 1.58 11.24 -25.59
CA VAL A 301 0.21 11.04 -25.10
C VAL A 301 0.03 11.61 -23.69
N ILE A 302 1.02 11.39 -22.81
CA ILE A 302 0.99 11.89 -21.42
C ILE A 302 0.92 13.42 -21.38
N ARG A 303 1.68 14.11 -22.22
CA ARG A 303 1.71 15.58 -22.32
C ARG A 303 0.31 16.18 -22.39
N ASP A 304 -0.57 15.50 -23.14
CA ASP A 304 -1.90 15.97 -23.46
C ASP A 304 -2.99 15.48 -22.48
N MET A 305 -2.61 14.79 -21.39
CA MET A 305 -3.54 14.30 -20.35
C MET A 305 -4.01 15.44 -19.41
N PRO A 306 -5.27 15.91 -19.50
CA PRO A 306 -5.71 17.12 -18.81
C PRO A 306 -5.90 16.96 -17.31
N ALA A 307 -6.15 15.73 -16.85
CA ALA A 307 -6.47 15.38 -15.46
C ALA A 307 -5.25 14.91 -14.66
N LEU A 308 -4.10 14.69 -15.30
CA LEU A 308 -2.94 14.06 -14.67
C LEU A 308 -2.32 14.96 -13.60
N ARG A 309 -2.25 14.46 -12.36
CA ARG A 309 -1.69 15.15 -11.19
C ARG A 309 -0.43 14.49 -10.64
N CYS A 310 -0.34 13.16 -10.75
CA CYS A 310 0.84 12.42 -10.33
C CYS A 310 1.35 11.51 -11.46
N LEU A 311 2.63 11.67 -11.80
CA LEU A 311 3.30 10.86 -12.81
C LEU A 311 4.50 10.17 -12.20
N HIS A 312 4.54 8.85 -12.34
CA HIS A 312 5.72 8.04 -12.12
C HIS A 312 6.09 7.39 -13.46
N VAL A 313 7.29 7.65 -13.96
CA VAL A 313 7.71 7.14 -15.26
C VAL A 313 9.14 6.62 -15.17
N HIS A 314 9.34 5.38 -15.62
CA HIS A 314 10.65 4.84 -15.89
C HIS A 314 10.91 4.92 -17.38
N LEU A 315 11.87 5.75 -17.79
CA LEU A 315 12.22 5.94 -19.19
C LEU A 315 13.21 4.86 -19.65
N THR A 316 13.09 4.43 -20.90
CA THR A 316 14.14 3.63 -21.53
C THR A 316 15.42 4.47 -21.72
N LYS A 317 16.59 3.83 -21.79
CA LYS A 317 17.91 4.49 -21.65
C LYS A 317 18.32 5.45 -22.81
N SER A 318 17.40 5.94 -23.66
CA SER A 318 17.74 6.65 -24.89
C SER A 318 16.64 7.58 -25.43
N VAL A 319 15.88 8.26 -24.57
CA VAL A 319 14.86 9.20 -25.06
C VAL A 319 15.51 10.56 -25.41
N GLU A 320 16.21 10.62 -26.53
CA GLU A 320 16.66 11.88 -27.11
C GLU A 320 15.46 12.72 -27.53
N ASN A 321 15.51 14.03 -27.29
CA ASN A 321 14.42 14.96 -27.60
C ASN A 321 13.09 14.55 -26.94
N ALA A 322 13.15 14.17 -25.66
CA ALA A 322 11.96 13.83 -24.91
C ALA A 322 10.97 15.01 -24.91
N PRO A 323 9.67 14.75 -25.15
CA PRO A 323 8.66 15.79 -25.18
C PRO A 323 8.48 16.38 -23.78
N GLU A 324 7.93 17.59 -23.74
CA GLU A 324 7.66 18.28 -22.48
C GLU A 324 6.65 17.50 -21.63
N LEU A 325 6.93 17.41 -20.33
CA LEU A 325 6.00 16.80 -19.38
C LEU A 325 4.84 17.76 -19.05
N PRO A 326 3.65 17.24 -18.65
CA PRO A 326 2.51 18.09 -18.31
C PRO A 326 2.82 19.11 -17.21
N LEU A 327 2.52 20.38 -17.47
CA LEU A 327 2.82 21.47 -16.53
C LEU A 327 1.93 21.47 -15.26
N ARG A 328 0.87 20.67 -15.24
CA ARG A 328 -0.13 20.62 -14.16
C ARG A 328 0.21 19.62 -13.04
N LEU A 329 1.31 18.88 -13.19
CA LEU A 329 1.73 17.88 -12.22
C LEU A 329 1.99 18.48 -10.83
N GLN A 330 1.58 17.72 -9.82
CA GLN A 330 1.80 18.01 -8.40
C GLN A 330 2.86 17.09 -7.81
N GLU A 331 2.93 15.85 -8.31
CA GLU A 331 3.94 14.86 -7.96
C GLU A 331 4.56 14.28 -9.23
N LEU A 332 5.89 14.23 -9.25
CA LEU A 332 6.65 13.68 -10.37
C LEU A 332 7.74 12.76 -9.84
N LYS A 333 7.78 11.53 -10.33
CA LYS A 333 8.92 10.63 -10.23
C LYS A 333 9.39 10.24 -11.63
N VAL A 334 10.63 10.56 -11.95
CA VAL A 334 11.26 10.18 -13.22
C VAL A 334 12.48 9.32 -12.91
N VAL A 335 12.52 8.15 -13.52
CA VAL A 335 13.72 7.32 -13.61
C VAL A 335 14.35 7.51 -14.98
N ASN A 336 15.66 7.74 -15.05
CA ASN A 336 16.42 8.06 -16.27
C ASN A 336 16.10 9.44 -16.86
N VAL A 337 16.22 10.49 -16.05
CA VAL A 337 15.87 11.88 -16.45
C VAL A 337 16.82 12.44 -17.52
N SER A 338 16.30 13.25 -18.45
CA SER A 338 17.11 14.02 -19.43
C SER A 338 17.19 15.51 -19.09
N ALA A 339 18.02 16.28 -19.79
CA ALA A 339 18.13 17.72 -19.58
C ALA A 339 16.81 18.45 -19.89
N GLU A 340 16.09 18.04 -20.94
CA GLU A 340 14.79 18.58 -21.35
C GLU A 340 13.71 18.33 -20.30
N HIS A 341 13.75 17.16 -19.65
CA HIS A 341 12.87 16.86 -18.52
C HIS A 341 13.14 17.80 -17.33
N LEU A 342 14.41 18.08 -17.02
CA LEU A 342 14.78 19.04 -15.97
C LEU A 342 14.31 20.47 -16.30
N GLN A 343 14.43 20.89 -17.55
CA GLN A 343 13.89 22.18 -18.01
C GLN A 343 12.37 22.23 -17.92
N SER A 344 11.68 21.11 -18.15
CA SER A 344 10.23 21.01 -17.97
C SER A 344 9.85 21.16 -16.50
N VAL A 345 10.57 20.54 -15.57
CA VAL A 345 10.37 20.67 -14.11
C VAL A 345 10.38 22.14 -13.67
N GLN A 346 11.31 22.94 -14.19
CA GLN A 346 11.40 24.38 -13.87
C GLN A 346 10.10 25.14 -14.20
N ARG A 347 9.37 24.70 -15.21
CA ARG A 347 8.13 25.32 -15.69
C ARG A 347 6.88 24.78 -15.04
N MET A 348 6.97 23.87 -14.07
CA MET A 348 5.80 23.29 -13.39
C MET A 348 5.41 24.11 -12.14
N PRO A 349 4.44 25.03 -12.22
CA PRO A 349 4.12 25.92 -11.09
C PRO A 349 3.48 25.20 -9.89
N ARG A 350 2.90 24.02 -10.12
CA ARG A 350 2.14 23.27 -9.11
C ARG A 350 2.91 22.09 -8.52
N LEU A 351 4.13 21.83 -8.97
CA LEU A 351 4.91 20.68 -8.54
C LEU A 351 5.35 20.86 -7.08
N ARG A 352 4.98 19.90 -6.22
CA ARG A 352 5.26 19.90 -4.78
C ARG A 352 6.21 18.78 -4.37
N LYS A 353 6.13 17.64 -5.04
CA LYS A 353 6.97 16.47 -4.81
C LYS A 353 7.70 16.09 -6.08
N LEU A 354 9.02 15.96 -5.97
CA LEU A 354 9.88 15.58 -7.07
C LEU A 354 10.83 14.48 -6.63
N VAL A 355 10.85 13.39 -7.38
CA VAL A 355 11.80 12.29 -7.24
C VAL A 355 12.52 12.14 -8.58
N LEU A 356 13.82 12.37 -8.57
CA LEU A 356 14.69 12.18 -9.72
C LEU A 356 15.65 11.06 -9.36
N ASP A 357 15.49 9.93 -10.02
CA ASP A 357 16.27 8.73 -9.73
C ASP A 357 16.96 8.25 -11.00
N TRP A 358 18.21 7.82 -10.87
CA TRP A 358 19.07 7.37 -11.98
C TRP A 358 19.22 8.35 -13.14
N TYR A 359 20.48 8.61 -13.48
CA TYR A 359 20.79 9.37 -14.68
C TYR A 359 21.61 8.50 -15.63
N THR A 360 21.10 8.36 -16.85
CA THR A 360 21.75 7.63 -17.91
C THR A 360 22.57 8.61 -18.76
N TYR A 361 23.89 8.56 -18.53
CA TYR A 361 24.99 9.00 -19.40
C TYR A 361 24.96 10.44 -19.96
N GLY A 362 25.89 11.27 -19.48
CA GLY A 362 26.12 12.66 -19.93
C GLY A 362 26.29 13.69 -18.79
N PRO A 363 26.88 14.86 -19.05
CA PRO A 363 26.88 15.94 -18.07
C PRO A 363 25.53 16.67 -18.07
N LEU A 364 24.72 16.49 -17.02
CA LEU A 364 23.53 17.33 -16.77
C LEU A 364 23.93 18.64 -16.11
N ASP A 365 24.56 19.58 -16.81
CA ASP A 365 24.84 20.90 -16.22
C ASP A 365 23.64 21.85 -16.44
N VAL A 366 22.58 21.62 -15.67
CA VAL A 366 21.34 22.42 -15.74
C VAL A 366 21.27 23.30 -14.50
N ALA A 367 21.37 24.61 -14.68
CA ALA A 367 21.21 25.59 -13.62
C ALA A 367 19.73 25.99 -13.47
N PHE A 368 19.19 25.88 -12.27
CA PHE A 368 17.83 26.35 -11.96
C PHE A 368 17.87 27.79 -11.46
N PRO A 369 17.27 28.77 -12.19
CA PRO A 369 17.14 30.12 -11.70
C PRO A 369 16.12 30.20 -10.55
N PRO A 370 16.10 31.29 -9.77
CA PRO A 370 15.06 31.54 -8.78
C PRO A 370 13.66 31.42 -9.39
N LEU A 371 12.73 30.84 -8.64
CA LEU A 371 11.36 30.65 -9.11
C LEU A 371 10.65 32.00 -9.36
N PRO A 372 9.86 32.11 -10.44
CA PRO A 372 9.04 33.28 -10.65
C PRO A 372 7.90 33.34 -9.63
N ALA A 373 7.35 34.53 -9.42
CA ALA A 373 6.22 34.74 -8.53
C ALA A 373 5.02 33.86 -8.95
N GLY A 374 4.37 33.23 -7.97
CA GLY A 374 3.21 32.36 -8.20
C GLY A 374 3.51 30.86 -8.31
N HIS A 375 4.79 30.44 -8.31
CA HIS A 375 5.13 29.02 -8.14
C HIS A 375 4.88 28.58 -6.69
N CYS A 376 4.26 27.41 -6.51
CA CYS A 376 4.10 26.82 -5.17
C CYS A 376 5.43 26.36 -4.56
N GLY A 377 6.41 26.08 -5.43
CA GLY A 377 7.70 25.52 -5.06
C GLY A 377 7.63 24.07 -4.56
N LEU A 378 8.78 23.40 -4.59
CA LEU A 378 8.91 22.05 -4.07
C LEU A 378 8.89 22.09 -2.54
N GLN A 379 8.15 21.15 -1.96
CA GLN A 379 8.14 20.89 -0.51
C GLN A 379 8.96 19.65 -0.19
N TRP A 380 9.01 18.70 -1.13
CA TRP A 380 9.68 17.43 -0.96
C TRP A 380 10.51 17.11 -2.21
N LEU A 381 11.78 16.78 -2.02
CA LEU A 381 12.73 16.55 -3.10
C LEU A 381 13.62 15.35 -2.81
N GLN A 382 13.60 14.36 -3.69
CA GLN A 382 14.60 13.30 -3.74
C GLN A 382 15.38 13.38 -5.04
N ILE A 383 16.70 13.39 -4.93
CA ILE A 383 17.58 13.51 -6.09
C ILE A 383 18.75 12.54 -5.98
N CYS A 384 18.87 11.71 -7.01
CA CYS A 384 20.01 10.84 -7.28
C CYS A 384 20.67 11.25 -8.62
N LEU A 385 21.19 12.49 -8.69
CA LEU A 385 21.75 13.07 -9.91
C LEU A 385 23.21 13.49 -9.77
N ARG A 386 23.90 13.50 -10.90
CA ARG A 386 25.24 14.07 -11.10
C ARG A 386 25.17 15.05 -12.27
N PRO A 387 25.85 16.21 -12.22
CA PRO A 387 26.72 16.73 -11.16
C PRO A 387 25.97 17.33 -9.95
N ALA A 388 26.69 17.48 -8.84
CA ALA A 388 26.15 18.10 -7.61
C ALA A 388 25.74 19.57 -7.81
N SER A 389 26.32 20.29 -8.77
CA SER A 389 25.95 21.68 -9.11
C SER A 389 24.46 21.80 -9.46
N THR A 390 23.95 20.89 -10.29
CA THR A 390 22.54 20.83 -10.70
C THR A 390 21.64 20.59 -9.50
N VAL A 391 21.99 19.64 -8.64
CA VAL A 391 21.25 19.33 -7.40
C VAL A 391 21.17 20.55 -6.48
N LEU A 392 22.30 21.22 -6.26
CA LEU A 392 22.36 22.41 -5.41
C LEU A 392 21.62 23.59 -6.03
N SER A 393 21.69 23.78 -7.35
CA SER A 393 20.95 24.86 -8.01
C SER A 393 19.43 24.65 -7.91
N LEU A 394 18.96 23.41 -8.07
CA LEU A 394 17.55 23.05 -7.88
C LEU A 394 17.10 23.28 -6.43
N ALA A 395 17.89 22.82 -5.46
CA ALA A 395 17.60 23.06 -4.04
C ALA A 395 17.55 24.57 -3.72
N LYS A 396 18.48 25.35 -4.27
CA LYS A 396 18.54 26.81 -4.12
C LYS A 396 17.33 27.51 -4.74
N ALA A 397 16.88 27.09 -5.92
CA ALA A 397 15.69 27.65 -6.57
C ALA A 397 14.43 27.48 -5.70
N HIS A 398 14.35 26.38 -4.93
CA HIS A 398 13.23 26.06 -4.04
C HIS A 398 13.51 26.32 -2.55
N ALA A 399 14.53 27.11 -2.22
CA ALA A 399 15.00 27.28 -0.85
C ALA A 399 13.93 27.80 0.15
N ALA A 400 12.97 28.59 -0.35
CA ALA A 400 11.90 29.15 0.45
C ALA A 400 10.80 28.15 0.83
N THR A 401 10.66 27.05 0.07
CA THR A 401 9.51 26.13 0.20
C THR A 401 9.94 24.71 0.56
N LEU A 402 11.19 24.34 0.28
CA LEU A 402 11.69 22.98 0.42
C LEU A 402 11.79 22.57 1.89
N GLN A 403 10.98 21.60 2.30
CA GLN A 403 10.90 21.11 3.67
C GLN A 403 11.73 19.84 3.87
N GLU A 404 11.78 18.98 2.86
CA GLU A 404 12.50 17.73 2.91
C GLU A 404 13.38 17.53 1.69
N LEU A 405 14.65 17.21 1.96
CA LEU A 405 15.65 16.94 0.92
C LEU A 405 16.28 15.56 1.15
N TRP A 406 16.09 14.67 0.19
CA TRP A 406 16.71 13.36 0.12
C TRP A 406 17.75 13.43 -0.99
N ILE A 407 19.01 13.21 -0.65
CA ILE A 407 20.12 13.50 -1.54
C ILE A 407 21.09 12.33 -1.62
N LEU A 408 21.30 11.87 -2.85
CA LEU A 408 22.42 11.07 -3.25
C LEU A 408 23.30 11.94 -4.15
N CYS A 409 24.42 12.43 -3.60
CA CYS A 409 25.38 13.24 -4.34
C CYS A 409 26.78 12.65 -4.20
N ALA A 410 27.34 12.26 -5.33
CA ALA A 410 28.74 11.90 -5.47
C ALA A 410 29.55 13.14 -5.88
N SER A 411 30.75 13.29 -5.35
CA SER A 411 31.75 14.15 -5.98
C SER A 411 32.19 13.55 -7.32
N GLU A 412 32.77 14.36 -8.20
CA GLU A 412 33.53 13.87 -9.35
C GLU A 412 34.64 12.93 -8.85
N GLY A 413 34.46 11.62 -8.99
CA GLY A 413 35.39 10.63 -8.45
C GLY A 413 34.76 9.27 -8.17
N LYS A 414 35.55 8.38 -7.56
CA LYS A 414 35.14 7.01 -7.19
C LYS A 414 34.27 6.96 -5.92
N ASP A 415 34.31 8.01 -5.10
CA ASP A 415 33.55 8.07 -3.84
C ASP A 415 32.11 8.53 -4.10
N LEU A 416 31.24 7.58 -4.44
CA LEU A 416 29.84 7.87 -4.77
C LEU A 416 29.05 8.48 -3.59
N TRP A 417 29.53 8.30 -2.36
CA TRP A 417 28.78 8.64 -1.15
C TRP A 417 29.30 9.90 -0.44
N HIS A 418 30.49 10.39 -0.81
CA HIS A 418 31.17 11.44 -0.06
C HIS A 418 31.40 12.70 -0.88
N PHE A 419 30.41 13.60 -0.84
CA PHE A 419 30.58 14.96 -1.34
C PHE A 419 31.07 15.89 -0.21
N LYS A 420 32.37 16.19 -0.19
CA LYS A 420 33.03 17.00 0.85
C LYS A 420 32.40 18.39 1.01
N ASP A 421 32.02 19.00 -0.11
CA ASP A 421 31.49 20.36 -0.14
C ASP A 421 29.96 20.42 0.01
N LEU A 422 29.30 19.28 0.25
CA LEU A 422 27.84 19.21 0.38
C LEU A 422 27.31 20.17 1.45
N ALA A 423 27.94 20.16 2.63
CA ALA A 423 27.51 20.98 3.75
C ALA A 423 27.60 22.49 3.44
N GLU A 424 28.64 22.90 2.71
CA GLU A 424 28.84 24.29 2.32
C GLU A 424 27.89 24.69 1.17
N GLY A 425 27.68 23.81 0.19
CA GLY A 425 26.69 24.00 -0.87
C GLY A 425 25.27 24.15 -0.33
N LEU A 426 24.85 23.28 0.58
CA LEU A 426 23.52 23.37 1.21
C LEU A 426 23.36 24.67 2.03
N ARG A 427 24.42 25.12 2.72
CA ARG A 427 24.41 26.41 3.42
C ARG A 427 24.17 27.57 2.45
N GLN A 428 24.84 27.56 1.30
CA GLN A 428 24.72 28.60 0.27
C GLN A 428 23.36 28.58 -0.45
N CYS A 429 22.62 27.47 -0.40
CA CYS A 429 21.27 27.39 -0.94
C CYS A 429 20.27 28.24 -0.12
N GLY A 430 20.55 28.54 1.15
CA GLY A 430 19.67 29.36 1.98
C GLY A 430 18.31 28.71 2.27
N LEU A 431 18.29 27.40 2.52
CA LEU A 431 17.09 26.57 2.68
C LEU A 431 16.33 26.90 3.98
N VAL A 432 15.52 27.96 3.97
CA VAL A 432 14.84 28.50 5.17
C VAL A 432 13.68 27.63 5.67
N ALA A 433 13.02 26.89 4.77
CA ALA A 433 11.88 26.04 5.13
C ALA A 433 12.29 24.60 5.49
N LEU A 434 13.58 24.27 5.38
CA LEU A 434 14.08 22.91 5.50
C LEU A 434 13.91 22.39 6.92
N ARG A 435 13.33 21.19 7.03
CA ARG A 435 13.10 20.49 8.29
C ARG A 435 13.90 19.20 8.37
N ARG A 436 14.13 18.56 7.23
CA ARG A 436 14.79 17.25 7.15
C ARG A 436 15.70 17.13 5.93
N VAL A 437 16.90 16.62 6.16
CA VAL A 437 17.86 16.17 5.14
C VAL A 437 18.12 14.69 5.35
N VAL A 438 17.97 13.88 4.30
CA VAL A 438 18.25 12.44 4.31
C VAL A 438 19.38 12.16 3.31
N LEU A 439 20.46 11.56 3.80
CA LEU A 439 21.56 11.06 2.98
C LEU A 439 21.20 9.66 2.50
N LEU A 440 20.99 9.54 1.20
CA LEU A 440 20.71 8.27 0.53
C LEU A 440 22.00 7.46 0.38
N ARG A 441 21.91 6.15 0.63
CA ARG A 441 23.05 5.21 0.62
C ARG A 441 22.80 3.94 -0.18
N GLY A 442 21.55 3.70 -0.60
CA GLY A 442 21.18 2.51 -1.36
C GLY A 442 21.98 2.33 -2.65
N PRO A 443 22.23 1.07 -3.07
CA PRO A 443 23.13 0.72 -4.16
C PRO A 443 22.73 1.41 -5.47
N ALA A 444 23.72 1.91 -6.20
CA ALA A 444 23.49 2.27 -7.59
C ALA A 444 23.26 0.99 -8.42
N PRO A 445 22.27 0.91 -9.33
CA PRO A 445 21.95 -0.28 -10.11
C PRO A 445 23.11 -0.62 -11.04
N ASP A 446 23.92 0.37 -11.39
CA ASP A 446 25.14 0.18 -12.18
C ASP A 446 26.37 -0.22 -11.32
N TYR A 447 26.23 -0.29 -9.99
CA TYR A 447 27.30 -0.68 -9.08
C TYR A 447 26.87 -1.89 -8.24
N PRO A 448 27.55 -3.05 -8.35
CA PRO A 448 27.23 -4.19 -7.50
C PRO A 448 27.35 -3.78 -6.03
N ALA A 449 26.33 -4.14 -5.23
CA ALA A 449 26.20 -3.77 -3.82
C ALA A 449 27.44 -4.12 -2.98
N GLU A 450 28.23 -5.08 -3.46
CA GLU A 450 29.39 -5.66 -2.79
C GLU A 450 30.59 -4.70 -2.67
N ASN A 451 30.63 -3.60 -3.44
CA ASN A 451 31.88 -2.86 -3.66
C ASN A 451 32.01 -1.48 -2.98
N LEU A 452 30.99 -1.00 -2.26
CA LEU A 452 31.09 0.29 -1.56
C LEU A 452 30.45 0.20 -0.16
N PRO A 453 31.17 -0.33 0.84
CA PRO A 453 30.64 -0.43 2.18
C PRO A 453 30.31 0.96 2.73
N HIS A 454 29.11 1.08 3.28
CA HIS A 454 28.70 2.24 4.03
C HIS A 454 29.57 2.39 5.29
N ALA A 455 30.57 3.27 5.24
CA ALA A 455 31.42 3.55 6.40
C ALA A 455 30.68 4.43 7.40
N ALA A 456 30.13 3.81 8.46
CA ALA A 456 29.33 4.48 9.48
C ALA A 456 30.03 5.70 10.11
N GLU A 457 31.35 5.64 10.33
CA GLU A 457 32.13 6.77 10.87
C GLU A 457 32.22 7.95 9.89
N SER A 458 32.47 7.69 8.60
CA SER A 458 32.44 8.71 7.56
C SER A 458 31.05 9.33 7.43
N CYS A 459 30.00 8.52 7.57
CA CYS A 459 28.62 8.99 7.58
C CYS A 459 28.34 9.92 8.78
N LYS A 460 28.73 9.53 10.00
CA LYS A 460 28.62 10.36 11.21
C LYS A 460 29.33 11.71 11.03
N LEU A 461 30.54 11.71 10.48
CA LEU A 461 31.30 12.95 10.21
C LEU A 461 30.58 13.84 9.19
N GLN A 462 30.05 13.27 8.09
CA GLN A 462 29.31 14.03 7.08
C GLN A 462 28.02 14.60 7.65
N LYS A 463 27.22 13.80 8.39
CA LYS A 463 26.01 14.26 9.09
C LYS A 463 26.33 15.44 10.01
N LYS A 464 27.38 15.32 10.83
CA LYS A 464 27.82 16.38 11.75
C LYS A 464 28.25 17.64 11.00
N SER A 465 28.95 17.50 9.88
CA SER A 465 29.36 18.63 9.04
C SER A 465 28.15 19.40 8.48
N ILE A 466 27.19 18.68 7.90
CA ILE A 466 25.94 19.26 7.36
C ILE A 466 25.15 19.93 8.48
N TRP A 467 24.95 19.22 9.59
CA TRP A 467 24.24 19.73 10.75
C TRP A 467 24.85 21.05 11.27
N ASN A 468 26.17 21.09 11.49
CA ASN A 468 26.84 22.30 11.99
C ASN A 468 26.69 23.50 11.04
N LYS A 469 26.71 23.26 9.73
CA LYS A 469 26.55 24.32 8.71
C LYS A 469 25.11 24.81 8.58
N LEU A 470 24.14 23.90 8.73
CA LEU A 470 22.72 24.25 8.72
C LEU A 470 22.24 24.85 10.05
N LEU A 471 22.84 24.53 11.19
CA LEU A 471 22.55 25.23 12.45
C LEU A 471 22.91 26.71 12.42
N ALA A 472 23.86 27.11 11.57
CA ALA A 472 24.24 28.50 11.40
C ALA A 472 23.19 29.32 10.62
N THR A 473 22.20 28.68 9.97
CA THR A 473 21.10 29.41 9.33
C THR A 473 20.05 29.78 10.38
N LYS A 474 19.44 30.96 10.20
CA LYS A 474 18.44 31.53 11.14
C LYS A 474 17.07 30.82 11.01
N SER A 475 17.03 29.50 10.93
CA SER A 475 15.77 28.76 10.96
C SER A 475 15.25 28.66 12.40
N GLU A 476 13.96 28.85 12.60
CA GLU A 476 13.31 28.71 13.91
C GLU A 476 13.35 27.28 14.44
N LYS A 477 13.50 26.29 13.55
CA LYS A 477 13.50 24.87 13.89
C LYS A 477 14.81 24.21 13.45
N PRO A 478 15.45 23.40 14.31
CA PRO A 478 16.67 22.69 13.94
C PRO A 478 16.38 21.67 12.83
N VAL A 479 17.19 21.68 11.77
CA VAL A 479 17.07 20.77 10.62
C VAL A 479 17.58 19.38 10.98
N ARG A 480 16.76 18.35 10.92
CA ARG A 480 17.19 16.96 11.15
C ARG A 480 18.04 16.44 10.00
N VAL A 481 19.23 15.93 10.29
CA VAL A 481 20.10 15.29 9.29
C VAL A 481 20.15 13.79 9.58
N MET A 482 19.68 12.99 8.62
CA MET A 482 19.52 11.55 8.72
C MET A 482 20.30 10.85 7.59
N CYS A 483 20.54 9.56 7.76
CA CYS A 483 21.11 8.62 6.81
C CYS A 483 20.12 7.46 6.67
N GLU A 484 19.84 7.09 5.43
CA GLU A 484 18.91 5.99 5.10
C GLU A 484 19.30 4.66 5.76
N GLU A 485 20.61 4.38 5.88
CA GLU A 485 21.11 3.12 6.44
C GLU A 485 21.42 3.17 7.94
N CYS A 486 21.92 4.30 8.46
CA CYS A 486 22.31 4.37 9.89
C CYS A 486 21.14 4.64 10.82
N ASP A 487 20.14 5.37 10.33
CA ASP A 487 19.01 5.82 11.14
C ASP A 487 17.78 5.05 10.68
N GLU A 488 16.85 4.77 11.60
CA GLU A 488 15.52 4.24 11.27
C GLU A 488 14.72 5.30 10.50
N CYS A 489 15.08 5.51 9.24
CA CYS A 489 14.35 6.39 8.36
C CYS A 489 13.00 5.72 8.06
N PRO A 490 11.87 6.41 8.30
CA PRO A 490 10.59 5.87 7.90
C PRO A 490 10.64 5.58 6.40
N ALA A 491 10.22 4.36 6.03
CA ALA A 491 10.23 3.90 4.66
C ALA A 491 9.61 4.95 3.75
N PHE A 492 10.15 5.07 2.53
CA PHE A 492 9.67 6.02 1.54
C PHE A 492 8.14 5.93 1.44
N PRO A 493 7.40 6.98 1.85
CA PRO A 493 5.96 6.95 1.75
C PRO A 493 5.62 6.81 0.26
N PRO A 494 4.86 5.76 -0.12
CA PRO A 494 4.56 5.52 -1.52
C PRO A 494 3.94 6.79 -2.12
N LEU A 495 4.24 7.06 -3.39
CA LEU A 495 3.61 8.18 -4.10
C LEU A 495 2.09 8.11 -3.88
N GLY A 496 1.43 9.25 -3.75
CA GLY A 496 -0.01 9.41 -3.53
C GLY A 496 -0.69 8.74 -2.30
N ASP A 497 0.06 8.24 -1.31
CA ASP A 497 -0.45 8.05 0.06
C ASP A 497 -0.30 9.33 0.92
N PHE A 498 0.21 10.41 0.33
CA PHE A 498 0.22 11.73 0.98
C PHE A 498 -1.19 12.33 0.97
N THR A 499 -1.92 12.08 2.06
CA THR A 499 -2.99 12.99 2.45
C THR A 499 -2.33 14.22 3.06
N TRP A 500 -2.16 15.28 2.26
CA TRP A 500 -1.87 16.60 2.80
C TRP A 500 -3.08 16.97 3.67
N LYS A 501 -2.89 16.99 4.99
CA LYS A 501 -3.80 17.74 5.83
C LYS A 501 -3.56 19.19 5.46
N ASP A 502 -4.53 19.78 4.77
CA ASP A 502 -4.58 21.22 4.57
C ASP A 502 -4.73 21.84 5.98
N ASP A 503 -3.60 22.16 6.61
CA ASP A 503 -3.53 22.92 7.86
C ASP A 503 -3.70 24.43 7.58
#